data_AF-A0AAU6W6K9-F1
#
_entry.id   AF-A0AAU6W6K9-F1
#
_cell.length_a   1.000
_cell.length_b   1.000
_cell.length_c   1.000
_cell.angle_alpha   90.00
_cell.angle_beta   90.00
_cell.angle_gamma   90.00
#
_symmetry.space_group_name_H-M   'P 1'
#
loop_
_entity.id
_entity.type
_entity.pdbx_description
1 polymer ?
#
loop_
_entity_poly.entity_id
_entity_poly.type
_entity_poly.pdbx_seq_one_letter_code
_entity_poly.pdbx_strand_id
1 'polypeptide(L)'
;MLNQNNNSEENTNIILLNFTNTVDNIITEISHDKNIFFSKKISLYINTLRNKSNIFLENKKLTNIIKHHISKKINTFSIINQNQINKTKKKLGLSENNEFINTSTAMLLARNNQAIYYIDSSIIQNNQLLLLKIKLILVQTGEIIFQKTKNFYFL
;
A
#
# COMPACT_ATOMS: atom_id res chain seq x y z
N MET A 1 -33.74 -21.69 -8.67
CA MET A 1 -32.43 -21.04 -8.90
C MET A 1 -32.22 -20.00 -7.81
N LEU A 2 -31.64 -20.38 -6.67
CA LEU A 2 -31.37 -19.49 -5.53
C LEU A 2 -30.10 -19.99 -4.82
N ASN A 3 -29.30 -19.05 -4.30
CA ASN A 3 -28.14 -19.22 -3.41
C ASN A 3 -26.74 -19.53 -3.98
N GLN A 4 -26.27 -18.78 -4.99
CA GLN A 4 -24.81 -18.66 -5.22
C GLN A 4 -24.24 -17.25 -4.97
N ASN A 5 -25.08 -16.20 -4.89
CA ASN A 5 -24.59 -14.82 -4.72
C ASN A 5 -24.28 -14.40 -3.27
N ASN A 6 -24.92 -14.99 -2.26
CA ASN A 6 -24.72 -14.51 -0.87
C ASN A 6 -23.34 -14.90 -0.30
N ASN A 7 -22.84 -16.10 -0.62
CA ASN A 7 -21.56 -16.59 -0.07
C ASN A 7 -20.34 -15.84 -0.64
N SER A 8 -20.37 -15.37 -1.89
CA SER A 8 -19.24 -14.68 -2.52
C SER A 8 -19.10 -13.24 -2.02
N GLU A 9 -20.22 -12.54 -1.81
CA GLU A 9 -20.24 -11.20 -1.22
C GLU A 9 -19.83 -11.22 0.26
N GLU A 10 -20.31 -12.19 1.04
CA GLU A 10 -19.91 -12.38 2.44
C GLU A 10 -18.41 -12.65 2.58
N ASN A 11 -17.85 -13.55 1.76
CA ASN A 11 -16.41 -13.83 1.76
C ASN A 11 -15.60 -12.58 1.38
N THR A 12 -16.05 -11.80 0.40
CA THR A 12 -15.40 -10.54 0.01
C THR A 12 -15.40 -9.52 1.14
N ASN A 13 -16.50 -9.42 1.89
CA ASN A 13 -16.62 -8.53 3.04
C ASN A 13 -15.72 -8.95 4.20
N ILE A 14 -15.61 -10.26 4.49
CA ILE A 14 -14.71 -10.77 5.53
C ILE A 14 -13.24 -10.53 5.14
N ILE A 15 -12.86 -10.82 3.89
CA ILE A 15 -11.52 -10.54 3.36
C ILE A 15 -11.18 -9.05 3.55
N LEU A 16 -12.10 -8.16 3.18
CA LEU A 16 -11.91 -6.71 3.28
C LEU A 16 -11.78 -6.25 4.74
N LEU A 17 -12.61 -6.77 5.63
CA LEU A 17 -12.57 -6.47 7.07
C LEU A 17 -11.23 -6.89 7.68
N ASN A 18 -10.80 -8.13 7.41
CA ASN A 18 -9.54 -8.63 7.96
C ASN A 18 -8.33 -7.90 7.37
N PHE A 19 -8.39 -7.55 6.08
CA PHE A 19 -7.38 -6.71 5.45
C PHE A 19 -7.28 -5.35 6.16
N THR A 20 -8.41 -4.69 6.41
CA THR A 20 -8.49 -3.40 7.10
C THR A 20 -7.89 -3.48 8.51
N ASN A 21 -8.26 -4.51 9.28
CA ASN A 21 -7.69 -4.74 10.61
C ASN A 21 -6.18 -4.98 10.56
N THR A 22 -5.70 -5.73 9.57
CA THR A 22 -4.27 -6.01 9.39
C THR A 22 -3.49 -4.75 9.02
N VAL A 23 -4.05 -3.89 8.15
CA VAL A 23 -3.49 -2.57 7.83
C VAL A 23 -3.41 -1.72 9.09
N ASP A 24 -4.49 -1.61 9.87
CA ASP A 24 -4.50 -0.80 11.10
C ASP A 24 -3.39 -1.22 12.07
N ASN A 25 -3.24 -2.53 12.25
CA ASN A 25 -2.18 -3.10 13.07
C ASN A 25 -0.78 -2.71 12.56
N ILE A 26 -0.50 -2.88 11.27
CA ILE A 26 0.81 -2.57 10.70
C ILE A 26 1.10 -1.07 10.77
N ILE A 27 0.13 -0.21 10.45
CA ILE A 27 0.32 1.25 10.52
C ILE A 27 0.52 1.71 11.96
N THR A 28 -0.13 1.06 12.93
CA THR A 28 0.12 1.30 14.35
C THR A 28 1.56 0.91 14.73
N GLU A 29 2.10 -0.19 14.20
CA GLU A 29 3.53 -0.52 14.42
C GLU A 29 4.45 0.54 13.81
N ILE A 30 4.16 1.02 12.60
CA ILE A 30 4.91 2.10 11.94
C ILE A 30 4.90 3.38 12.80
N SER A 31 3.76 3.77 13.36
CA SER A 31 3.65 5.02 14.12
C SER A 31 4.45 5.03 15.43
N HIS A 32 4.84 3.84 15.93
CA HIS A 32 5.59 3.69 17.18
C HIS A 32 7.04 3.24 16.94
N ASP A 33 7.46 3.02 15.69
CA ASP A 33 8.82 2.58 15.39
C ASP A 33 9.81 3.75 15.58
N LYS A 34 10.78 3.54 16.47
CA LYS A 34 11.78 4.55 16.85
C LYS A 34 12.80 4.84 15.75
N ASN A 35 12.94 3.95 14.76
CA ASN A 35 13.85 4.11 13.63
C ASN A 35 13.26 5.00 12.52
N ILE A 36 11.98 5.39 12.64
CA ILE A 36 11.29 6.25 11.69
C ILE A 36 11.31 7.68 12.22
N PHE A 37 11.94 8.58 11.47
CA PHE A 37 12.05 9.98 11.86
C PHE A 37 10.79 10.75 11.47
N PHE A 38 9.97 11.09 12.46
CA PHE A 38 8.77 11.91 12.28
C PHE A 38 9.09 13.40 12.51
N SER A 39 9.39 14.16 11.45
CA SER A 39 9.47 15.62 11.47
C SER A 39 8.09 16.27 11.22
N LYS A 40 7.98 17.61 11.31
CA LYS A 40 6.70 18.34 11.24
C LYS A 40 5.84 18.02 10.00
N LYS A 41 6.45 17.72 8.85
CA LYS A 41 5.74 17.31 7.64
C LYS A 41 6.63 16.44 6.77
N ILE A 42 6.15 15.24 6.47
CA ILE A 42 6.90 14.24 5.71
C ILE A 42 6.14 13.86 4.45
N SER A 43 6.74 14.10 3.29
CA SER A 43 6.17 13.68 2.02
C SER A 43 6.26 12.16 1.87
N LEU A 44 5.13 11.52 1.60
CA LEU A 44 5.02 10.07 1.48
C LEU A 44 4.40 9.70 0.13
N TYR A 45 5.08 8.83 -0.61
CA TYR A 45 4.51 8.18 -1.78
C TYR A 45 3.99 6.79 -1.44
N ILE A 46 2.76 6.46 -1.84
CA ILE A 46 2.17 5.13 -1.69
C ILE A 46 1.83 4.64 -3.11
N ASN A 47 2.55 3.61 -3.56
CA ASN A 47 2.26 2.96 -4.84
C ASN A 47 1.02 2.08 -4.72
N THR A 48 0.39 1.79 -5.86
CA THR A 48 -0.71 0.84 -5.95
C THR A 48 -0.27 -0.51 -5.38
N LEU A 49 -1.09 -1.06 -4.49
CA LEU A 49 -0.88 -2.38 -3.92
C LEU A 49 -0.82 -3.42 -5.04
N ARG A 50 0.20 -4.27 -4.98
CA ARG A 50 0.34 -5.38 -5.94
C ARG A 50 -0.28 -6.65 -5.38
N ASN A 51 -1.29 -7.17 -6.05
CA ASN A 51 -1.80 -8.49 -5.76
C ASN A 51 -0.99 -9.55 -6.52
N LYS A 52 -0.28 -10.41 -5.77
CA LYS A 52 0.46 -11.57 -6.27
C LYS A 52 -0.17 -12.89 -5.81
N SER A 53 -1.44 -12.87 -5.41
CA SER A 53 -2.24 -14.08 -5.14
C SER A 53 -2.97 -14.53 -6.40
N ASN A 54 -3.58 -15.70 -6.34
CA ASN A 54 -4.39 -16.25 -7.43
C ASN A 54 -5.86 -15.79 -7.37
N ILE A 55 -6.19 -14.80 -6.52
CA ILE A 55 -7.56 -14.34 -6.29
C ILE A 55 -7.69 -12.91 -6.76
N PHE A 56 -8.84 -12.58 -7.35
CA PHE A 56 -9.14 -11.21 -7.72
C PHE A 56 -9.40 -10.36 -6.48
N LEU A 57 -8.65 -9.27 -6.34
CA LEU A 57 -8.83 -8.26 -5.30
C LEU A 57 -8.72 -6.88 -5.95
N GLU A 58 -9.58 -5.96 -5.55
CA GLU A 58 -9.62 -4.61 -6.11
C GLU A 58 -8.46 -3.77 -5.53
N ASN A 59 -7.30 -3.83 -6.19
CA ASN A 59 -6.05 -3.22 -5.70
C ASN A 59 -6.18 -1.73 -5.36
N LYS A 60 -6.96 -0.95 -6.12
CA LYS A 60 -7.21 0.46 -5.84
C LYS A 60 -7.93 0.65 -4.50
N LYS A 61 -8.99 -0.11 -4.27
CA LYS A 61 -9.76 -0.08 -3.03
C LYS A 61 -8.88 -0.42 -1.83
N LEU A 62 -8.06 -1.47 -1.94
CA LEU A 62 -7.12 -1.87 -0.89
C LEU A 62 -6.02 -0.82 -0.67
N THR A 63 -5.52 -0.19 -1.74
CA THR A 63 -4.56 0.92 -1.65
C THR A 63 -5.17 2.13 -0.93
N ASN A 64 -6.44 2.44 -1.19
CA ASN A 64 -7.14 3.54 -0.54
C ASN A 64 -7.34 3.29 0.96
N ILE A 65 -7.56 2.05 1.37
CA ILE A 65 -7.59 1.67 2.80
C ILE A 65 -6.23 1.95 3.46
N ILE A 66 -5.13 1.54 2.83
CA ILE A 66 -3.77 1.84 3.32
C ILE A 66 -3.57 3.36 3.47
N LYS A 67 -3.91 4.14 2.43
CA LYS A 67 -3.83 5.62 2.46
C LYS A 67 -4.66 6.20 3.61
N HIS A 68 -5.89 5.72 3.78
CA HIS A 68 -6.80 6.19 4.83
C HIS A 68 -6.23 5.95 6.23
N HIS A 69 -5.77 4.73 6.54
CA HIS A 69 -5.23 4.41 7.86
C HIS A 69 -3.94 5.18 8.17
N ILE A 70 -3.07 5.36 7.17
CA ILE A 70 -1.86 6.18 7.32
C ILE A 70 -2.22 7.62 7.68
N SER A 71 -3.09 8.27 6.88
CA SER A 71 -3.51 9.64 7.15
C SER A 71 -4.21 9.80 8.50
N LYS A 72 -4.94 8.77 8.96
CA LYS A 72 -5.67 8.79 10.23
C LYS A 72 -4.76 8.60 11.45
N LYS A 73 -3.72 7.76 11.34
CA LYS A 73 -2.85 7.39 12.47
C LYS A 73 -1.57 8.24 12.55
N ILE A 74 -1.11 8.78 11.42
CA ILE A 74 0.21 9.42 11.31
C ILE A 74 0.05 10.80 10.67
N ASN A 75 -0.32 11.79 11.48
CA ASN A 75 -0.67 13.14 11.03
C ASN A 75 0.50 13.90 10.39
N THR A 76 1.74 13.46 10.60
CA THR A 76 2.94 14.05 10.00
C THR A 76 3.11 13.67 8.53
N PHE A 77 2.48 12.58 8.06
CA PHE A 77 2.59 12.16 6.66
C PHE A 77 1.66 12.97 5.76
N SER A 78 2.25 13.56 4.74
CA SER A 78 1.57 14.21 3.62
C SER A 78 1.65 13.28 2.41
N ILE A 79 0.57 12.56 2.13
CA ILE A 79 0.50 11.64 1.00
C ILE A 79 0.50 12.44 -0.32
N ILE A 80 1.42 12.09 -1.22
CA ILE A 80 1.46 12.67 -2.57
C ILE A 80 0.20 12.25 -3.34
N ASN A 81 -0.52 13.25 -3.87
CA ASN A 81 -1.77 13.00 -4.59
C ASN A 81 -1.54 12.44 -6.00
N GLN A 82 -2.58 11.81 -6.56
CA GLN A 82 -2.49 11.15 -7.86
C GLN A 82 -2.19 12.13 -9.02
N ASN A 83 -2.70 13.36 -8.95
CA ASN A 83 -2.46 14.37 -9.99
C ASN A 83 -0.98 14.72 -10.09
N GLN A 84 -0.29 14.83 -8.95
CA GLN A 84 1.14 15.07 -8.91
C GLN A 84 1.91 13.89 -9.53
N ILE A 85 1.53 12.66 -9.18
CA ILE A 85 2.11 11.45 -9.78
C ILE A 85 1.90 11.41 -11.30
N ASN A 86 0.71 11.71 -11.80
CA ASN A 86 0.41 11.71 -13.23
C ASN A 86 1.23 12.77 -13.98
N LYS A 87 1.37 13.97 -13.42
CA LYS A 87 2.27 15.02 -13.97
C LYS A 87 3.72 14.53 -14.06
N THR A 88 4.21 13.84 -13.03
CA THR A 88 5.56 13.27 -13.05
C THR A 88 5.70 12.15 -14.07
N LYS A 89 4.71 11.24 -14.17
CA LYS A 89 4.70 10.19 -15.19
C LYS A 89 4.82 10.79 -16.60
N LYS A 90 3.99 11.80 -16.90
CA LYS A 90 4.04 12.53 -18.17
C LYS A 90 5.41 13.14 -18.43
N LYS A 91 6.01 13.81 -17.44
CA LYS A 91 7.36 14.38 -17.52
C LYS A 91 8.44 13.33 -17.81
N LEU A 92 8.27 12.11 -17.28
CA LEU A 92 9.20 11.00 -17.45
C LEU A 92 8.89 10.12 -18.68
N GLY A 93 7.92 10.49 -19.53
CA GLY A 93 7.52 9.68 -20.68
C GLY A 93 6.83 8.35 -20.31
N LEU A 94 6.34 8.23 -19.07
CA LEU A 94 5.62 7.05 -18.58
C LEU A 94 4.13 7.18 -18.88
N SER A 95 3.48 6.06 -19.23
CA SER A 95 2.02 6.02 -19.40
C SER A 95 1.30 6.36 -18.10
N GLU A 96 0.42 7.36 -18.16
CA GLU A 96 -0.42 7.78 -17.03
C GLU A 96 -1.36 6.66 -16.58
N ASN A 97 -1.86 5.89 -17.55
CA ASN A 97 -2.81 4.77 -17.37
C ASN A 97 -2.14 3.50 -16.81
N ASN A 98 -0.80 3.43 -16.79
CA ASN A 98 -0.15 2.28 -16.19
C ASN A 98 -0.17 2.40 -14.66
N GLU A 99 -1.05 1.64 -14.03
CA GLU A 99 -1.20 1.59 -12.56
C GLU A 99 -0.28 0.58 -11.90
N PHE A 100 0.22 -0.39 -12.65
CA PHE A 100 1.16 -1.39 -12.18
C PHE A 100 2.57 -0.93 -12.44
N ILE A 101 3.14 -0.35 -11.40
CA ILE A 101 4.48 0.20 -11.42
C ILE A 101 5.38 -0.72 -10.59
N ASN A 102 6.46 -1.20 -11.21
CA ASN A 102 7.48 -1.97 -10.51
C ASN A 102 8.18 -1.11 -9.44
N THR A 103 8.91 -1.74 -8.52
CA THR A 103 9.55 -1.02 -7.40
C THR A 103 10.54 0.04 -7.87
N SER A 104 11.30 -0.21 -8.95
CA SER A 104 12.28 0.74 -9.48
C SER A 104 11.62 2.00 -10.05
N THR A 105 10.56 1.86 -10.83
CA THR A 105 9.81 2.99 -11.38
C THR A 105 9.03 3.71 -10.29
N ALA A 106 8.50 3.00 -9.29
CA ALA A 106 7.87 3.60 -8.12
C ALA A 106 8.87 4.45 -7.31
N MET A 107 10.10 3.96 -7.13
CA MET A 107 11.19 4.71 -6.51
C MET A 107 11.56 5.96 -7.32
N LEU A 108 11.66 5.83 -8.66
CA LEU A 108 11.91 6.97 -9.54
C LEU A 108 10.82 8.04 -9.40
N LEU A 109 9.55 7.65 -9.34
CA LEU A 109 8.43 8.56 -9.12
C LEU A 109 8.49 9.22 -7.73
N ALA A 110 8.83 8.46 -6.68
CA ALA A 110 9.01 8.98 -5.33
C ALA A 110 10.07 10.09 -5.30
N ARG A 111 11.25 9.82 -5.89
CA ARG A 111 12.36 10.79 -5.99
C ARG A 111 11.97 12.06 -6.73
N ASN A 112 11.34 11.93 -7.89
CA ASN A 112 10.92 13.07 -8.69
C ASN A 112 9.79 13.89 -8.04
N ASN A 113 9.10 13.33 -7.04
CA ASN A 113 8.09 14.00 -6.24
C ASN A 113 8.60 14.44 -4.86
N GLN A 114 9.91 14.36 -4.62
CA GLN A 114 10.53 14.74 -3.35
C GLN A 114 9.88 14.02 -2.15
N ALA A 115 9.44 12.79 -2.35
CA ALA A 115 9.00 11.94 -1.26
C ALA A 115 10.20 11.62 -0.36
N ILE A 116 10.02 11.71 0.95
CA ILE A 116 11.02 11.28 1.93
C ILE A 116 10.91 9.76 2.08
N TYR A 117 9.68 9.28 2.20
CA TYR A 117 9.39 7.85 2.28
C TYR A 117 8.52 7.36 1.14
N TYR A 118 8.65 6.06 0.90
CA TYR A 118 7.88 5.31 -0.08
C TYR A 118 7.32 4.06 0.60
N ILE A 119 6.01 3.82 0.47
CA ILE A 119 5.38 2.56 0.88
C ILE A 119 5.20 1.65 -0.33
N ASP A 120 5.84 0.50 -0.22
CA ASP A 120 5.63 -0.64 -1.10
C ASP A 120 4.73 -1.66 -0.41
N SER A 121 3.63 -2.04 -1.06
CA SER A 121 2.68 -3.01 -0.52
C SER A 121 2.34 -4.11 -1.51
N SER A 122 2.20 -5.33 -1.00
CA SER A 122 1.77 -6.47 -1.82
C SER A 122 1.01 -7.50 -1.02
N ILE A 123 0.04 -8.14 -1.67
CA ILE A 123 -0.60 -9.36 -1.18
C ILE A 123 0.10 -10.56 -1.82
N ILE A 124 0.43 -11.55 -1.00
CA ILE A 124 1.09 -12.79 -1.41
C ILE A 124 0.23 -13.94 -0.93
N GLN A 125 0.05 -14.97 -1.75
CA GLN A 125 -0.56 -16.22 -1.32
C GLN A 125 0.54 -17.19 -0.90
N ASN A 126 0.39 -17.78 0.28
CA ASN A 126 1.24 -18.87 0.76
C ASN A 126 0.33 -20.02 1.22
N ASN A 127 0.29 -21.10 0.44
CA ASN A 127 -0.69 -22.18 0.58
C ASN A 127 -2.14 -21.61 0.58
N GLN A 128 -2.85 -21.81 1.69
CA GLN A 128 -4.22 -21.31 1.91
C GLN A 128 -4.24 -19.94 2.64
N LEU A 129 -3.09 -19.28 2.83
CA LEU A 129 -3.02 -18.00 3.53
C LEU A 129 -2.84 -16.83 2.56
N LEU A 130 -3.60 -15.76 2.77
CA LEU A 130 -3.33 -14.46 2.19
C LEU A 130 -2.52 -13.60 3.17
N LEU A 131 -1.34 -13.19 2.71
CA LEU A 131 -0.38 -12.41 3.48
C LEU A 131 -0.30 -10.99 2.92
N LEU A 132 -0.46 -9.98 3.78
CA LEU A 132 -0.16 -8.59 3.47
C LEU A 132 1.28 -8.28 3.85
N LYS A 133 2.08 -7.85 2.87
CA LYS A 133 3.43 -7.34 3.07
C LYS A 133 3.45 -5.83 2.84
N ILE A 134 3.97 -5.09 3.81
CA ILE A 134 4.19 -3.64 3.74
C ILE A 134 5.67 -3.36 4.04
N LYS A 135 6.28 -2.52 3.22
CA LYS A 135 7.63 -1.98 3.43
C LYS A 135 7.56 -0.46 3.43
N LEU A 136 8.22 0.18 4.38
CA LEU A 136 8.54 1.59 4.34
C LEU A 136 9.99 1.74 3.92
N ILE A 137 10.22 2.54 2.88
CA ILE A 137 11.53 2.70 2.25
C ILE A 137 11.94 4.16 2.32
N LEU A 138 13.16 4.43 2.77
CA LEU A 138 13.77 5.75 2.70
C LEU A 138 14.17 6.04 1.25
N VAL A 139 13.56 7.05 0.63
CA VAL A 139 13.67 7.30 -0.82
C VAL A 139 15.09 7.72 -1.23
N GLN A 140 15.79 8.42 -0.34
CA GLN A 140 17.16 8.90 -0.58
C GLN A 140 18.13 7.74 -0.82
N THR A 141 18.09 6.72 0.05
CA THR A 141 19.03 5.58 0.02
C THR A 141 18.45 4.35 -0.67
N GLY A 142 17.12 4.22 -0.71
CA GLY A 142 16.43 3.00 -1.11
C GLY A 142 16.38 1.93 -0.01
N GLU A 143 16.83 2.24 1.20
CA GLU A 143 16.84 1.33 2.34
C GLU A 143 15.43 1.06 2.86
N ILE A 144 15.15 -0.20 3.20
CA ILE A 144 13.92 -0.60 3.88
C ILE A 144 14.09 -0.34 5.37
N ILE A 145 13.48 0.73 5.87
CA ILE A 145 13.57 1.14 7.29
C ILE A 145 12.51 0.47 8.17
N PHE A 146 11.46 -0.08 7.54
CA PHE A 146 10.46 -0.90 8.22
C PHE A 146 9.89 -1.93 7.25
N GLN A 147 9.66 -3.14 7.73
CA GLN A 147 8.97 -4.18 6.97
C GLN A 147 8.12 -5.03 7.90
N LYS A 148 6.87 -5.29 7.49
CA LYS A 148 6.02 -6.29 8.12
C LYS A 148 5.36 -7.18 7.09
N THR A 149 5.14 -8.44 7.45
CA THR A 149 4.28 -9.38 6.71
C THR A 149 3.33 -10.01 7.71
N LYS A 150 2.03 -9.94 7.46
CA LYS A 150 0.99 -10.51 8.33
C LYS A 150 -0.03 -11.28 7.51
N ASN A 151 -0.47 -12.41 8.04
CA ASN A 151 -1.65 -13.10 7.54
C ASN A 151 -2.89 -12.24 7.82
N PHE A 152 -3.80 -12.18 6.85
CA PHE A 152 -5.11 -11.54 7.03
C PHE A 152 -6.28 -12.44 6.64
N TYR A 153 -6.09 -13.55 5.92
CA TYR A 153 -7.22 -14.39 5.51
C TYR A 153 -6.80 -15.82 5.18
N PHE A 154 -7.71 -16.77 5.42
CA PHE A 154 -7.55 -18.18 5.07
C PHE A 154 -8.55 -18.55 3.95
N LEU A 155 -8.04 -19.15 2.88
CA LEU A 155 -8.75 -19.51 1.64
C LEU A 155 -9.47 -20.85 1.71
#